data_AF-A0AA41PZ98-F1
#
_entry.id   AF-A0AA41PZ98-F1
#
_cell.length_a   1.000
_cell.length_b   1.000
_cell.length_c   1.000
_cell.angle_alpha   90.00
_cell.angle_beta   90.00
_cell.angle_gamma   90.00
#
_symmetry.space_group_name_H-M   'P 1'
#
loop_
_entity.id
_entity.type
_entity.pdbx_description
1 polymer ?
#
loop_
_entity_poly.entity_id
_entity_poly.type
_entity_poly.pdbx_seq_one_letter_code
_entity_poly.pdbx_strand_id
1 'polypeptide(L)'
;MAVHARAEARFLRPAVRRRIPEGQALAARELGGQDRIDHLLRDLARRSPDDARFDALLSQLVVDAQDHVTGQEARLFPSLADAADTDELRILARRLRRSRPRGPAGGRVARPDPDPADRLMRRTD
;
A
#
# COMPACT_ATOMS: atom_id res chain seq x y z
N MET A 1 1.83 -6.41 8.51
CA MET A 1 2.44 -6.63 7.18
C MET A 1 2.13 -7.99 6.56
N ALA A 2 2.29 -9.13 7.25
CA ALA A 2 2.15 -10.46 6.62
C ALA A 2 0.89 -10.71 5.76
N VAL A 3 -0.28 -10.24 6.19
CA VAL A 3 -1.52 -10.36 5.40
C VAL A 3 -1.46 -9.53 4.11
N HIS A 4 -1.02 -8.28 4.22
CA HIS A 4 -0.90 -7.35 3.11
C HIS A 4 0.10 -7.90 2.08
N ALA A 5 1.31 -8.25 2.51
CA ALA A 5 2.34 -8.84 1.68
C ALA A 5 1.88 -10.12 0.95
N ARG A 6 1.13 -11.00 1.63
CA ARG A 6 0.59 -12.23 1.05
C ARG A 6 -0.49 -11.95 0.01
N ALA A 7 -1.36 -10.96 0.26
CA ALA A 7 -2.38 -10.54 -0.69
C ALA A 7 -1.74 -10.02 -1.99
N GLU A 8 -0.71 -9.19 -1.84
CA GLU A 8 0.02 -8.64 -2.98
C GLU A 8 0.78 -9.72 -3.76
N ALA A 9 1.44 -10.64 -3.05
CA ALA A 9 2.14 -11.78 -3.66
C ALA A 9 1.19 -12.61 -4.53
N ARG A 10 0.00 -12.89 -4.00
CA ARG A 10 -0.95 -13.79 -4.61
C ARG A 10 -1.73 -13.15 -5.76
N PHE A 11 -2.00 -11.85 -5.68
CA PHE A 11 -2.95 -11.19 -6.59
C PHE A 11 -2.37 -9.98 -7.32
N LEU A 12 -1.75 -9.04 -6.60
CA LEU A 12 -1.31 -7.77 -7.18
C LEU A 12 -0.10 -7.96 -8.09
N ARG A 13 1.01 -8.51 -7.58
CA ARG A 13 2.25 -8.68 -8.35
C ARG A 13 2.06 -9.52 -9.62
N PRO A 14 1.29 -10.62 -9.63
CA PRO A 14 0.97 -11.33 -10.86
C PRO A 14 0.17 -10.49 -11.87
N ALA A 15 -0.74 -9.62 -11.42
CA ALA A 15 -1.49 -8.73 -12.30
C ALA A 15 -0.58 -7.66 -12.92
N VAL A 16 0.28 -7.04 -12.10
CA VAL A 16 1.30 -6.06 -12.53
C VAL A 16 2.18 -6.65 -13.63
N ARG A 17 2.75 -7.85 -13.41
CA ARG A 17 3.61 -8.55 -14.40
C ARG A 17 2.92 -8.84 -15.72
N ARG A 18 1.61 -9.07 -15.71
CA ARG A 18 0.82 -9.47 -16.88
C ARG A 18 0.27 -8.31 -17.68
N ARG A 19 -0.07 -7.20 -17.02
CA ARG A 19 -0.84 -6.10 -17.63
C ARG A 19 0.03 -4.92 -18.03
N ILE A 20 1.02 -4.59 -17.21
CA ILE A 20 1.79 -3.37 -17.40
C ILE A 20 3.01 -3.69 -18.29
N PRO A 21 3.27 -2.91 -19.35
CA PRO A 21 4.57 -2.92 -20.01
C PRO A 21 5.68 -2.71 -18.97
N GLU A 22 6.76 -3.50 -19.03
CA GLU A 22 7.81 -3.50 -17.99
C GLU A 22 7.34 -3.94 -16.59
N GLY A 23 6.17 -4.57 -16.48
CA GLY A 23 5.58 -5.00 -15.21
C GLY A 23 6.45 -5.98 -14.40
N GLN A 24 7.41 -6.66 -15.03
CA GLN A 24 8.42 -7.45 -14.32
C GLN A 24 9.35 -6.57 -13.47
N ALA A 25 9.87 -5.49 -14.05
CA ALA A 25 10.75 -4.57 -13.34
C ALA A 25 9.98 -3.84 -12.22
N LEU A 26 8.74 -3.44 -12.49
CA LEU A 26 7.89 -2.79 -11.50
C LEU A 26 7.58 -3.74 -10.33
N ALA A 27 7.18 -4.99 -10.61
CA ALA A 27 6.93 -5.97 -9.56
C ALA A 27 8.18 -6.34 -8.74
N ALA A 28 9.38 -6.30 -9.36
CA ALA A 28 10.63 -6.52 -8.66
C ALA A 28 10.99 -5.35 -7.72
N ARG A 29 10.78 -4.10 -8.16
CA ARG A 29 10.98 -2.91 -7.32
C ARG A 29 10.08 -2.93 -6.10
N GLU A 30 8.80 -3.26 -6.28
CA GLU A 30 7.84 -3.40 -5.18
C GLU A 30 8.26 -4.46 -4.16
N LEU A 31 8.64 -5.66 -4.66
CA LEU A 31 9.09 -6.73 -3.79
C LEU A 31 10.34 -6.31 -2.99
N GLY A 32 11.30 -5.64 -3.63
CA GLY A 32 12.49 -5.15 -2.96
C GLY A 32 12.19 -4.10 -1.88
N GLY A 33 11.20 -3.22 -2.08
CA GLY A 33 10.74 -2.28 -1.05
C GLY A 33 10.11 -3.00 0.15
N GLN A 34 9.22 -3.97 -0.13
CA GLN A 34 8.58 -4.77 0.90
C GLN A 34 9.58 -5.62 1.69
N ASP A 35 10.58 -6.21 1.03
CA ASP A 35 11.60 -7.05 1.67
C ASP A 35 12.47 -6.25 2.65
N ARG A 36 12.76 -4.97 2.35
CA ARG A 36 13.46 -4.07 3.28
C ARG A 36 12.64 -3.81 4.54
N ILE A 37 11.35 -3.50 4.38
CA ILE A 37 10.41 -3.32 5.49
C ILE A 37 10.33 -4.58 6.36
N ASP A 38 10.18 -5.75 5.72
CA ASP A 38 10.09 -7.04 6.42
C ASP A 38 11.41 -7.39 7.15
N HIS A 39 12.56 -6.94 6.64
CA HIS A 39 13.84 -7.06 7.34
C HIS A 39 13.90 -6.16 8.57
N LEU A 40 13.56 -4.86 8.43
CA LEU A 40 13.56 -3.90 9.53
C LEU A 40 12.60 -4.31 10.66
N LEU A 41 11.40 -4.79 10.31
CA LEU A 41 10.44 -5.29 11.30
C LEU A 41 10.97 -6.50 12.08
N ARG A 42 11.62 -7.45 11.38
CA ARG A 42 12.25 -8.61 12.04
C ARG A 42 13.37 -8.18 12.97
N ASP A 43 14.12 -7.17 12.57
CA ASP A 43 15.24 -6.62 13.32
C ASP A 43 14.80 -5.85 14.57
N LEU A 44 13.73 -5.07 14.47
CA LEU A 44 13.10 -4.40 15.61
C LEU A 44 12.44 -5.39 16.57
N ALA A 45 11.78 -6.44 16.06
CA ALA A 45 11.09 -7.44 16.89
C ALA A 45 12.03 -8.26 17.80
N ARG A 46 13.34 -8.25 17.53
CA ARG A 46 14.37 -8.92 18.34
C ARG A 46 15.11 -7.98 19.30
N ARG A 47 14.77 -6.69 19.31
CA ARG A 47 15.49 -5.67 20.07
C ARG A 47 14.64 -5.13 21.23
N SER A 48 15.33 -4.73 22.29
CA SER A 48 14.73 -3.90 23.34
C SER A 48 14.50 -2.50 22.81
N PRO A 49 13.42 -1.80 23.23
CA PRO A 49 13.27 -0.37 22.99
C PRO A 49 14.47 0.47 23.48
N ASP A 50 15.18 0.00 24.52
CA ASP A 50 16.36 0.68 25.07
C ASP A 50 17.66 0.39 24.29
N ASP A 51 17.61 -0.43 23.22
CA ASP A 51 18.77 -0.67 22.35
C ASP A 51 19.13 0.62 21.61
N ALA A 52 20.40 1.03 21.65
CA ALA A 52 20.90 2.24 21.01
C ALA A 52 20.61 2.32 19.50
N ARG A 53 20.32 1.20 18.83
CA ARG A 53 19.96 1.14 17.40
C ARG A 53 18.45 1.15 17.15
N PHE A 54 17.63 1.00 18.19
CA PHE A 54 16.18 0.86 18.05
C PHE A 54 15.57 2.07 17.32
N ASP A 55 15.85 3.28 17.80
CA ASP A 55 15.30 4.50 17.22
C ASP A 55 15.72 4.69 15.75
N ALA A 56 16.98 4.43 15.42
CA ALA A 56 17.48 4.52 14.05
C ALA A 56 16.78 3.53 13.11
N LEU A 57 16.57 2.29 13.55
CA LEU A 57 15.86 1.27 12.78
C LEU A 57 14.37 1.60 12.64
N LEU A 58 13.76 2.17 13.67
CA LEU A 58 12.36 2.62 13.64
C LEU A 58 12.17 3.79 12.66
N SER A 59 13.07 4.78 12.68
CA SER A 59 13.05 5.87 11.71
C SER A 59 13.18 5.35 10.28
N GLN A 60 14.12 4.41 10.03
CA GLN A 60 14.26 3.81 8.70
C GLN A 60 13.00 3.04 8.28
N LEU A 61 12.38 2.30 9.20
CA LEU A 61 11.14 1.58 8.92
C LEU A 61 10.03 2.54 8.47
N VAL A 62 9.89 3.68 9.13
CA VAL A 62 8.87 4.69 8.78
C VAL A 62 9.12 5.22 7.36
N VAL A 63 10.36 5.59 7.04
CA VAL A 63 10.74 6.08 5.71
C VAL A 63 10.47 5.02 4.64
N ASP A 64 10.96 3.80 4.82
CA ASP A 64 10.80 2.72 3.85
C ASP A 64 9.32 2.36 3.63
N ALA A 65 8.52 2.35 4.70
CA ALA A 65 7.08 2.11 4.60
C ALA A 65 6.35 3.22 3.84
N GLN A 66 6.70 4.49 4.09
CA GLN A 66 6.14 5.63 3.36
C GLN A 66 6.51 5.56 1.89
N ASP A 67 7.79 5.36 1.57
CA ASP A 67 8.28 5.25 0.20
C ASP A 67 7.62 4.10 -0.57
N HIS A 68 7.40 2.96 0.10
CA HIS A 68 6.69 1.83 -0.49
C HIS A 68 5.25 2.17 -0.82
N VAL A 69 4.49 2.73 0.14
CA VAL A 69 3.09 3.14 -0.09
C VAL A 69 2.99 4.21 -1.17
N THR A 70 3.83 5.24 -1.12
CA THR A 70 3.87 6.30 -2.14
C THR A 70 4.25 5.74 -3.51
N GLY A 71 5.19 4.79 -3.58
CA GLY A 71 5.52 4.11 -4.82
C GLY A 71 4.32 3.38 -5.44
N GLN A 72 3.52 2.72 -4.61
CA GLN A 72 2.32 2.04 -5.05
C GLN A 72 1.24 3.02 -5.51
N GLU A 73 0.93 4.03 -4.70
CA GLU A 73 -0.13 5.00 -4.95
C GLU A 73 0.16 5.92 -6.13
N ALA A 74 1.39 6.40 -6.26
CA ALA A 74 1.76 7.39 -7.27
C ALA A 74 2.19 6.76 -8.61
N ARG A 75 2.60 5.48 -8.63
CA ARG A 75 3.13 4.84 -9.84
C ARG A 75 2.43 3.54 -10.18
N LEU A 76 2.40 2.58 -9.26
CA LEU A 76 1.94 1.22 -9.57
C LEU A 76 0.44 1.15 -9.86
N PHE A 77 -0.39 1.72 -8.98
CA PHE A 77 -1.84 1.67 -9.15
C PHE A 77 -2.33 2.45 -10.37
N PRO A 78 -1.83 3.67 -10.66
CA PRO A 78 -2.15 4.36 -11.91
C PRO A 78 -1.76 3.54 -13.15
N SER A 79 -0.53 3.03 -13.19
CA SER A 79 -0.05 2.22 -14.32
C SER A 79 -0.89 0.94 -14.52
N LEU A 80 -1.36 0.33 -13.42
CA LEU A 80 -2.24 -0.83 -13.49
C LEU A 80 -3.65 -0.46 -13.96
N ALA A 81 -4.15 0.71 -13.56
CA ALA A 81 -5.45 1.22 -13.96
C ALA A 81 -5.50 1.55 -15.46
N ASP A 82 -4.41 2.10 -16.01
CA ASP A 82 -4.30 2.42 -17.43
C ASP A 82 -4.18 1.17 -18.30
N ALA A 83 -3.61 0.09 -17.77
CA ALA A 83 -3.28 -1.13 -18.53
C ALA A 83 -4.31 -2.27 -18.41
N ALA A 84 -5.27 -2.18 -17.50
CA ALA A 84 -6.27 -3.22 -17.24
C ALA A 84 -7.69 -2.69 -17.39
N ASP A 85 -8.62 -3.56 -17.79
CA ASP A 85 -10.03 -3.16 -17.89
C ASP A 85 -10.70 -3.04 -16.51
N THR A 86 -11.81 -2.31 -16.46
CA THR A 86 -12.55 -2.02 -15.23
C THR A 86 -13.02 -3.27 -14.49
N ASP A 87 -13.40 -4.34 -15.21
CA ASP A 87 -13.92 -5.55 -14.59
C ASP A 87 -12.79 -6.38 -13.96
N GLU A 88 -11.63 -6.43 -14.60
CA GLU A 88 -10.41 -7.01 -14.07
C GLU A 88 -9.95 -6.30 -12.80
N LEU A 89 -9.95 -4.96 -12.80
CA LEU A 89 -9.62 -4.17 -11.61
C LEU A 89 -10.63 -4.43 -10.49
N ARG A 90 -11.93 -4.55 -10.80
CA ARG A 90 -12.96 -4.93 -9.81
C ARG A 90 -12.73 -6.32 -9.24
N ILE A 91 -12.38 -7.30 -10.07
CA ILE A 91 -12.04 -8.67 -9.63
C ILE A 91 -10.82 -8.64 -8.71
N LEU A 92 -9.77 -7.94 -9.12
CA LEU A 92 -8.52 -7.81 -8.35
C LEU A 92 -8.79 -7.17 -6.98
N ALA A 93 -9.53 -6.06 -6.95
CA ALA A 93 -9.87 -5.37 -5.71
C ALA A 93 -10.73 -6.25 -4.77
N ARG A 94 -11.66 -7.05 -5.32
CA ARG A 94 -12.42 -8.04 -4.53
C ARG A 94 -11.51 -9.10 -3.92
N ARG A 95 -10.51 -9.61 -4.66
CA ARG A 95 -9.54 -10.59 -4.17
C ARG A 95 -8.69 -10.03 -3.03
N LEU A 96 -8.15 -8.82 -3.21
CA LEU A 96 -7.34 -8.11 -2.20
C LEU A 96 -8.13 -7.82 -0.92
N ARG A 97 -9.40 -7.38 -1.03
CA ARG A 97 -10.26 -7.15 0.16
C ARG A 97 -10.58 -8.45 0.91
N ARG A 98 -10.82 -9.55 0.18
CA ARG A 98 -11.12 -10.87 0.79
C ARG A 98 -9.92 -11.47 1.52
N SER A 99 -8.69 -11.10 1.16
CA SER A 99 -7.50 -11.53 1.89
C SER A 99 -7.27 -10.80 3.21
N ARG A 100 -7.95 -9.67 3.47
CA ARG A 100 -7.83 -8.97 4.76
C ARG A 100 -8.51 -9.80 5.86
N PRO A 101 -7.90 -9.96 7.07
CA PRO A 101 -8.57 -10.64 8.17
C PRO A 101 -9.86 -9.92 8.52
N ARG A 102 -10.91 -10.69 8.84
CA ARG A 102 -12.25 -10.21 9.22
C ARG A 102 -12.29 -9.64 10.66
N GLY A 103 -11.24 -8.92 11.08
CA GLY A 103 -11.23 -8.15 12.32
C GLY A 103 -11.73 -6.73 12.10
N PRO A 104 -12.13 -5.99 13.15
CA PRO A 104 -12.68 -4.64 13.00
C PRO A 104 -11.68 -3.78 12.22
N ALA A 105 -12.18 -3.16 11.16
CA ALA A 105 -11.40 -2.26 10.33
C ALA A 105 -11.09 -0.99 11.15
N GLY A 106 -9.95 -1.01 11.84
CA GLY A 106 -9.41 0.19 12.48
C GLY A 106 -9.23 1.30 11.44
N GLY A 107 -9.89 2.43 11.70
CA GLY A 107 -9.72 3.71 11.01
C GLY A 107 -10.69 3.92 9.85
N ARG A 108 -11.79 4.65 10.10
CA ARG A 108 -12.33 5.56 9.08
C ARG A 108 -11.17 6.46 8.66
N VAL A 109 -10.74 6.38 7.41
CA VAL A 109 -10.02 7.51 6.79
C VAL A 109 -11.05 8.64 6.82
N ALA A 110 -10.80 9.66 7.65
CA ALA A 110 -11.58 10.89 7.58
C ALA A 110 -11.52 11.35 6.13
N ARG A 111 -12.68 11.52 5.50
CA ARG A 111 -12.77 12.22 4.21
C ARG A 111 -12.04 13.57 4.42
N PRO A 112 -11.15 14.00 3.51
CA PRO A 112 -10.72 15.40 3.53
C PRO A 112 -11.99 16.27 3.53
N ASP A 113 -12.06 17.22 4.46
CA ASP A 113 -13.19 18.15 4.57
C ASP A 113 -13.36 18.80 3.19
N PRO A 114 -14.57 18.85 2.60
CA PRO A 114 -14.77 19.58 1.37
C PRO A 114 -14.31 21.03 1.56
N ASP A 115 -13.67 21.56 0.52
CA ASP A 115 -13.22 22.95 0.43
C ASP A 115 -14.31 23.90 0.96
N PRO A 116 -14.00 24.87 1.83
CA PRO A 116 -14.98 25.86 2.30
C PRO A 116 -15.76 26.55 1.17
N ALA A 117 -15.22 26.61 -0.06
CA ALA A 117 -15.95 27.09 -1.24
C ALA A 117 -17.23 26.28 -1.55
N ASP A 118 -17.23 24.97 -1.28
CA ASP A 118 -18.34 24.06 -1.60
C ASP A 118 -19.54 24.22 -0.65
N ARG A 119 -19.35 24.86 0.51
CA ARG A 119 -20.42 25.16 1.48
C ARG A 119 -21.29 26.35 1.07
N LEU A 120 -20.79 27.24 0.23
CA LEU A 120 -21.51 28.47 -0.14
C LEU A 120 -22.53 28.23 -1.27
N MET A 121 -22.32 27.23 -2.13
CA MET A 121 -23.24 26.90 -3.24
C MET A 121 -24.47 26.07 -2.84
N ARG A 122 -24.53 25.54 -1.62
CA ARG A 122 -25.64 24.67 -1.15
C ARG A 122 -26.66 25.38 -0.25
N ARG A 123 -26.58 26.71 -0.13
CA ARG A 123 -27.46 27.52 0.72
C ARG A 123 -28.34 28.52 -0.06
N THR A 124 -28.51 28.29 -1.35
CA THR A 124 -29.48 29.00 -2.18
C THR A 124 -30.39 27.99 -2.87
N ASP A 125 -31.36 27.49 -2.13
CA ASP A 125 -32.68 27.05 -2.59
C ASP A 125 -33.66 27.17 -1.42
#